data_AF-A0A3R7L7E4-F1
#
_entry.id   AF-A0A3R7L7E4-F1
#
_cell.length_a   1.000
_cell.length_b   1.000
_cell.length_c   1.000
_cell.angle_alpha   90.00
_cell.angle_beta   90.00
_cell.angle_gamma   90.00
#
_symmetry.space_group_name_H-M   'P 1'
#
loop_
_entity.id
_entity.type
_entity.pdbx_description
1 polymer ?
#
loop_
_entity_poly.entity_id
_entity_poly.type
_entity_poly.pdbx_seq_one_letter_code
_entity_poly.pdbx_strand_id
1 'polypeptide(L)'
;MMASAPPRRTDMAFVDGAADTTEVGIAETAAAAPPSTFVGKVRHYYAHALDGARRRLAMVRPWKDFFDRQSFSPPSGLNDSLSRLNRNINHYYHNYIIMSLLCSSYVLLLNPTFSLCFLLTAAMCWFVSAKRVEAAETNSNHFTVSNHRITFSQAYLFIILFAGLSFFLTNGSSVVFWLALSSVGVVAAHAVTRKPSVEEQPFSFV
;
A
#
# COMPACT_ATOMS: atom_id res chain seq x y z
N MET A 1 -87.02 2.11 -18.43
CA MET A 1 -86.73 3.54 -18.29
C MET A 1 -85.38 3.69 -17.60
N MET A 2 -84.34 3.98 -18.39
CA MET A 2 -82.98 4.29 -17.92
C MET A 2 -82.94 5.72 -17.39
N ALA A 3 -82.33 5.92 -16.21
CA ALA A 3 -81.82 7.22 -15.77
C ALA A 3 -80.48 6.98 -15.08
N SER A 4 -79.41 7.11 -15.87
CA SER A 4 -78.01 7.01 -15.45
C SER A 4 -77.59 8.30 -14.76
N ALA A 5 -77.04 8.18 -13.55
CA ALA A 5 -76.40 9.29 -12.84
C ALA A 5 -75.13 9.77 -13.57
N PRO A 6 -74.88 11.09 -13.65
CA PRO A 6 -73.70 11.64 -14.34
C PRO A 6 -72.41 11.54 -13.51
N PRO A 7 -71.23 11.39 -14.14
CA PRO A 7 -69.95 11.33 -13.44
C PRO A 7 -69.50 12.69 -12.89
N ARG A 8 -69.00 12.66 -11.65
CA ARG A 8 -68.47 13.79 -10.88
C ARG A 8 -67.19 14.34 -11.54
N ARG A 9 -67.22 15.59 -12.02
CA ARG A 9 -66.02 16.35 -12.41
C ARG A 9 -65.20 16.64 -11.15
N THR A 10 -63.97 16.17 -11.12
CA THR A 10 -62.96 16.58 -10.14
C THR A 10 -62.31 17.85 -10.66
N ASP A 11 -62.65 18.99 -10.07
CA ASP A 11 -61.93 20.25 -10.29
C ASP A 11 -60.51 20.09 -9.72
N MET A 12 -59.51 20.01 -10.59
CA MET A 12 -58.12 20.14 -10.19
C MET A 12 -57.82 21.62 -9.98
N ALA A 13 -58.00 22.09 -8.75
CA ALA A 13 -57.41 23.35 -8.31
C ALA A 13 -55.89 23.16 -8.27
N PHE A 14 -55.19 23.88 -9.15
CA PHE A 14 -53.74 24.04 -9.12
C PHE A 14 -53.40 24.80 -7.83
N VAL A 15 -53.06 24.06 -6.78
CA VAL A 15 -52.56 24.59 -5.52
C VAL A 15 -51.09 24.95 -5.75
N ASP A 16 -50.79 26.24 -5.73
CA ASP A 16 -49.44 26.79 -5.67
C ASP A 16 -48.74 26.27 -4.40
N GLY A 17 -48.09 25.12 -4.54
CA GLY A 17 -47.15 24.60 -3.57
C GLY A 17 -45.86 25.40 -3.67
N ALA A 18 -45.80 26.54 -2.97
CA ALA A 18 -44.55 27.09 -2.50
C ALA A 18 -43.87 26.01 -1.63
N ALA A 19 -43.08 25.17 -2.28
CA ALA A 19 -42.19 24.25 -1.62
C ALA A 19 -41.18 25.11 -0.87
N ASP A 20 -41.37 25.16 0.44
CA ASP A 20 -40.36 25.51 1.42
C ASP A 20 -39.15 24.59 1.15
N THR A 21 -38.23 25.05 0.31
CA THR A 21 -36.92 24.45 0.16
C THR A 21 -36.20 24.72 1.47
N THR A 22 -36.43 23.84 2.45
CA THR A 22 -35.45 23.61 3.49
C THR A 22 -34.19 23.18 2.75
N GLU A 23 -33.28 24.13 2.54
CA GLU A 23 -31.91 23.83 2.15
C GLU A 23 -31.38 22.87 3.22
N VAL A 24 -31.42 21.57 2.91
CA VAL A 24 -30.50 20.62 3.53
C VAL A 24 -29.15 21.09 3.04
N GLY A 25 -28.58 22.04 3.78
CA GLY A 25 -27.19 22.38 3.72
C GLY A 25 -26.45 21.09 3.95
N ILE A 26 -26.09 20.43 2.84
CA ILE A 26 -24.89 19.64 2.81
C ILE A 26 -23.85 20.67 3.22
N ALA A 27 -23.50 20.66 4.51
CA ALA A 27 -22.29 21.28 4.97
C ALA A 27 -21.20 20.59 4.16
N GLU A 28 -20.90 21.16 3.00
CA GLU A 28 -19.66 20.95 2.29
C GLU A 28 -18.64 21.04 3.40
N THR A 29 -18.05 19.90 3.73
CA THR A 29 -17.02 19.85 4.76
C THR A 29 -15.90 20.65 4.16
N ALA A 30 -15.90 21.96 4.41
CA ALA A 30 -15.00 22.91 3.81
C ALA A 30 -13.62 22.34 4.08
N ALA A 31 -12.98 21.84 3.03
CA ALA A 31 -11.65 21.27 3.14
C ALA A 31 -10.80 22.36 3.75
N ALA A 32 -10.39 22.16 5.01
CA ALA A 32 -9.72 23.17 5.79
C ALA A 32 -8.56 23.72 4.95
N ALA A 33 -8.55 25.03 4.70
CA ALA A 33 -7.54 25.67 3.89
C ALA A 33 -6.15 25.25 4.40
N PRO A 34 -5.21 24.88 3.50
CA PRO A 34 -3.91 24.41 3.93
C PRO A 34 -3.25 25.49 4.80
N PRO A 35 -2.64 25.10 5.93
CA PRO A 35 -2.13 26.06 6.90
C PRO A 35 -1.16 27.03 6.24
N SER A 36 -1.41 28.33 6.42
CA SER A 36 -0.60 29.41 5.82
C SER A 36 0.78 29.56 6.49
N THR A 37 0.92 29.06 7.73
CA THR A 37 2.17 29.12 8.50
C THR A 37 3.03 27.88 8.30
N PHE A 38 4.35 28.05 8.28
CA PHE A 38 5.32 26.95 8.15
C PHE A 38 5.11 25.85 9.22
N VAL A 39 4.92 26.25 10.48
CA VAL A 39 4.63 25.33 11.60
C VAL A 39 3.32 24.57 11.39
N GLY A 40 2.29 25.26 10.88
CA GLY A 40 1.03 24.63 10.52
C GLY A 40 1.21 23.59 9.41
N LYS A 41 1.99 23.89 8.37
CA LYS A 41 2.31 22.95 7.29
C LYS A 41 3.03 21.71 7.83
N VAL A 42 4.09 21.90 8.63
CA VAL A 42 4.82 20.79 9.26
C VAL A 42 3.89 19.92 10.10
N ARG A 43 3.07 20.52 10.97
CA ARG A 43 2.10 19.80 11.80
C ARG A 43 1.06 19.06 10.95
N HIS A 44 0.56 19.68 9.90
CA HIS A 44 -0.43 19.10 8.99
C HIS A 44 0.14 17.89 8.26
N TYR A 45 1.31 18.01 7.62
CA TYR A 45 1.97 16.87 6.99
C TYR A 45 2.30 15.76 7.97
N TYR A 46 2.77 16.12 9.17
CA TYR A 46 3.07 15.15 10.22
C TYR A 46 1.82 14.41 10.71
N ALA A 47 0.71 15.13 10.94
CA ALA A 47 -0.56 14.54 11.33
C ALA A 47 -1.10 13.58 10.27
N HIS A 48 -1.11 13.99 8.99
CA HIS A 48 -1.53 13.12 7.89
C HIS A 48 -0.65 11.89 7.73
N ALA A 49 0.67 12.03 7.85
CA ALA A 49 1.61 10.91 7.78
C ALA A 49 1.43 9.95 8.97
N LEU A 50 1.29 10.47 10.19
CA LEU A 50 1.02 9.69 11.39
C LEU A 50 -0.32 8.97 11.32
N ASP A 51 -1.38 9.63 10.86
CA ASP A 51 -2.70 9.01 10.75
C ASP A 51 -2.72 7.92 9.68
N GLY A 52 -1.94 8.10 8.60
CA GLY A 52 -1.68 7.04 7.63
C GLY A 52 -0.91 5.86 8.24
N ALA A 53 0.16 6.14 8.99
CA ALA A 53 0.95 5.12 9.67
C ALA A 53 0.14 4.37 10.74
N ARG A 54 -0.64 5.09 11.56
CA ARG A 54 -1.53 4.53 12.58
C ARG A 54 -2.59 3.63 11.98
N ARG A 55 -3.23 4.04 10.88
CA ARG A 55 -4.19 3.20 10.15
C ARG A 55 -3.53 1.92 9.63
N ARG A 56 -2.31 2.01 9.10
CA ARG A 56 -1.55 0.82 8.65
C ARG A 56 -1.13 -0.08 9.80
N LEU A 57 -0.72 0.51 10.93
CA LEU A 57 -0.34 -0.23 12.13
C LEU A 57 -1.56 -0.83 12.86
N ALA A 58 -2.75 -0.24 12.74
CA ALA A 58 -3.98 -0.80 13.28
C ALA A 58 -4.39 -2.11 12.58
N MET A 59 -3.92 -2.34 11.35
CA MET A 59 -4.10 -3.62 10.64
C MET A 59 -3.11 -4.71 11.10
N VAL A 60 -2.08 -4.34 11.87
CA VAL A 60 -1.08 -5.26 12.41
C VAL A 60 -1.67 -5.94 13.64
N ARG A 61 -1.60 -7.28 13.68
CA ARG A 61 -2.05 -8.04 14.84
C ARG A 61 -1.08 -7.84 16.01
N PRO A 62 -1.54 -7.92 17.27
CA PRO A 62 -0.69 -7.76 18.44
C PRO A 62 0.56 -8.66 18.36
N TRP A 63 1.75 -8.07 18.53
CA TRP A 63 3.02 -8.80 18.47
C TRP A 63 3.14 -9.89 19.54
N LYS A 64 2.44 -9.72 20.68
CA LYS A 64 2.37 -10.72 21.75
C LYS A 64 1.73 -12.03 21.25
N ASP A 65 0.68 -11.93 20.44
CA ASP A 65 -0.03 -13.10 19.89
C ASP A 65 0.77 -13.72 18.74
N PHE A 66 1.51 -12.89 17.99
CA PHE A 66 2.39 -13.33 16.91
C PHE A 66 3.52 -14.22 17.45
N PHE A 67 4.21 -13.79 18.51
CA PHE A 67 5.34 -14.52 19.12
C PHE A 67 4.96 -15.38 20.32
N ASP A 68 3.70 -15.83 20.42
CA ASP A 68 3.28 -16.69 21.53
C ASP A 68 3.99 -18.05 21.49
N ARG A 69 4.92 -18.24 22.43
CA ARG A 69 5.76 -19.44 22.55
C ARG A 69 4.95 -20.72 22.72
N GLN A 70 3.76 -20.65 23.32
CA GLN A 70 2.92 -21.81 23.57
C GLN A 70 2.20 -22.31 22.30
N SER A 71 2.09 -21.46 21.28
CA SER A 71 1.43 -21.77 20.01
C SER A 71 2.32 -22.48 19.00
N PHE A 72 3.64 -22.58 19.25
CA PHE A 72 4.57 -23.24 18.35
C PHE A 72 4.64 -24.75 18.61
N SER A 73 4.56 -25.53 17.53
CA SER A 73 4.76 -26.98 17.56
C SER A 73 5.30 -27.48 16.22
N PRO A 74 6.13 -28.53 16.21
CA PRO A 74 6.59 -29.11 14.96
C PRO A 74 5.40 -29.64 14.13
N PRO A 75 5.40 -29.42 12.80
CA PRO A 75 4.38 -29.99 11.92
C PRO A 75 4.55 -31.52 11.81
N SER A 76 3.45 -32.24 11.65
CA SER A 76 3.45 -33.71 11.57
C SER A 76 3.76 -34.26 10.17
N GLY A 77 3.79 -33.40 9.14
CA GLY A 77 4.13 -33.77 7.76
C GLY A 77 3.96 -32.62 6.77
N LEU A 78 4.23 -32.87 5.48
CA LEU A 78 4.19 -31.83 4.42
C LEU A 78 2.80 -31.21 4.23
N ASN A 79 1.74 -32.04 4.25
CA ASN A 79 0.37 -31.55 4.11
C ASN A 79 -0.04 -30.64 5.27
N ASP A 80 0.38 -30.97 6.49
CA ASP A 80 0.19 -30.13 7.67
C ASP A 80 0.97 -28.82 7.54
N SER A 81 2.25 -28.87 7.14
CA SER A 81 3.07 -27.68 6.90
C SER A 81 2.45 -26.70 5.89
N LEU A 82 1.97 -27.20 4.73
CA LEU A 82 1.35 -26.35 3.71
C LEU A 82 0.01 -25.76 4.18
N SER A 83 -0.79 -26.56 4.89
CA SER A 83 -2.04 -26.12 5.51
C SER A 83 -1.82 -24.99 6.53
N ARG A 84 -0.82 -25.16 7.42
CA ARG A 84 -0.43 -24.14 8.40
C ARG A 84 0.11 -22.88 7.73
N LEU A 85 0.96 -23.05 6.72
CA LEU A 85 1.52 -21.94 5.95
C LEU A 85 0.42 -21.06 5.35
N ASN A 86 -0.53 -21.66 4.60
CA ASN A 86 -1.60 -20.91 3.94
C ASN A 86 -2.50 -20.18 4.96
N ARG A 87 -2.89 -20.88 6.04
CA ARG A 87 -3.73 -20.29 7.10
C ARG A 87 -3.03 -19.15 7.83
N ASN A 88 -1.78 -19.36 8.24
CA ASN A 88 -1.04 -18.37 9.00
C ASN A 88 -0.64 -17.15 8.16
N ILE A 89 -0.26 -17.33 6.88
CA ILE A 89 0.04 -16.21 5.97
C ILE A 89 -1.15 -15.26 5.84
N ASN A 90 -2.35 -15.80 5.64
CA ASN A 90 -3.55 -14.98 5.52
C ASN A 90 -3.90 -14.30 6.85
N HIS A 91 -3.70 -15.00 7.97
CA HIS A 91 -4.02 -14.46 9.30
C HIS A 91 -3.07 -13.34 9.76
N TYR A 92 -1.76 -13.48 9.52
CA TYR A 92 -0.71 -12.54 9.97
C TYR A 92 -0.05 -11.75 8.83
N TYR A 93 -0.76 -11.54 7.73
CA TYR A 93 -0.25 -10.90 6.51
C TYR A 93 0.58 -9.62 6.79
N HIS A 94 0.01 -8.66 7.54
CA HIS A 94 0.67 -7.40 7.86
C HIS A 94 1.93 -7.57 8.74
N ASN A 95 1.90 -8.48 9.71
CA ASN A 95 3.06 -8.79 10.55
C ASN A 95 4.20 -9.40 9.72
N TYR A 96 3.87 -10.27 8.75
CA TYR A 96 4.87 -10.85 7.85
C TYR A 96 5.49 -9.83 6.88
N ILE A 97 4.72 -8.85 6.41
CA ILE A 97 5.28 -7.72 5.64
C ILE A 97 6.30 -6.95 6.49
N ILE A 98 5.98 -6.65 7.75
CA ILE A 98 6.92 -5.92 8.62
C ILE A 98 8.17 -6.76 8.87
N MET A 99 8.02 -8.05 9.17
CA MET A 99 9.15 -8.96 9.38
C MET A 99 10.03 -9.09 8.13
N SER A 100 9.45 -9.22 6.94
CA SER A 100 10.20 -9.32 5.69
C SER A 100 10.93 -8.01 5.36
N LEU A 101 10.33 -6.85 5.64
CA LEU A 101 10.96 -5.53 5.49
C LEU A 101 12.13 -5.34 6.46
N LEU A 102 11.98 -5.73 7.73
CA LEU A 102 13.04 -5.67 8.72
C LEU A 102 14.22 -6.57 8.33
N CYS A 103 13.92 -7.80 7.91
CA CYS A 103 14.93 -8.75 7.47
C CYS A 103 15.65 -8.28 6.20
N SER A 104 14.91 -7.77 5.22
CA SER A 104 15.50 -7.18 4.00
C SER A 104 16.39 -5.98 4.33
N SER A 105 15.93 -5.12 5.23
CA SER A 105 16.71 -3.95 5.68
C SER A 105 18.00 -4.39 6.37
N TYR A 106 17.95 -5.42 7.21
CA TYR A 106 19.12 -5.98 7.87
C TYR A 106 20.16 -6.52 6.87
N VAL A 107 19.72 -7.28 5.85
CA VAL A 107 20.62 -7.77 4.79
C VAL A 107 21.25 -6.63 4.00
N LEU A 108 20.49 -5.56 3.71
CA LEU A 108 21.02 -4.37 3.05
C LEU A 108 22.06 -3.65 3.92
N LEU A 109 21.81 -3.53 5.23
CA LEU A 109 22.75 -2.89 6.17
C LEU A 109 24.07 -3.67 6.29
N LEU A 110 24.03 -5.00 6.22
CA LEU A 110 25.23 -5.84 6.20
C LEU A 110 26.05 -5.70 4.92
N ASN A 111 25.45 -5.22 3.82
CA ASN A 111 26.07 -5.08 2.52
C ASN A 111 26.11 -3.59 2.08
N PRO A 112 26.91 -2.75 2.74
CA PRO A 112 26.86 -1.29 2.56
C PRO A 112 27.15 -0.85 1.13
N THR A 113 28.07 -1.51 0.42
CA THR A 113 28.41 -1.17 -0.97
C THR A 113 27.24 -1.42 -1.92
N PHE A 114 26.60 -2.59 -1.83
CA PHE A 114 25.40 -2.90 -2.63
C PHE A 114 24.26 -1.94 -2.28
N SER A 115 24.04 -1.69 -0.98
CA SER A 115 23.01 -0.77 -0.51
C SER A 115 23.21 0.65 -1.08
N LEU A 116 24.44 1.16 -1.07
CA LEU A 116 24.76 2.47 -1.63
C LEU A 116 24.48 2.52 -3.14
N CYS A 117 24.96 1.54 -3.91
CA CYS A 117 24.70 1.46 -5.35
C CYS A 117 23.20 1.35 -5.67
N PHE A 118 22.45 0.58 -4.88
CA PHE A 118 21.01 0.44 -4.99
C PHE A 118 20.29 1.77 -4.72
N LEU A 119 20.66 2.48 -3.64
CA LEU A 119 20.09 3.78 -3.30
C LEU A 119 20.41 4.84 -4.36
N LEU A 120 21.63 4.87 -4.89
CA LEU A 120 22.01 5.77 -5.98
C LEU A 120 21.19 5.49 -7.24
N THR A 121 21.02 4.21 -7.60
CA THR A 121 20.19 3.81 -8.74
C THR A 121 18.73 4.23 -8.52
N ALA A 122 18.19 4.01 -7.33
CA ALA A 122 16.83 4.43 -6.97
C ALA A 122 16.66 5.95 -7.01
N ALA A 123 17.65 6.71 -6.54
CA ALA A 123 17.66 8.17 -6.58
C ALA A 123 17.70 8.70 -8.03
N MET A 124 18.53 8.09 -8.90
CA MET A 124 18.56 8.41 -10.33
C MET A 124 17.22 8.09 -11.01
N CYS A 125 16.64 6.91 -10.73
CA CYS A 125 15.31 6.53 -11.22
C CYS A 125 14.23 7.52 -10.78
N TRP A 126 14.22 7.91 -9.50
CA TRP A 126 13.29 8.91 -8.97
C TRP A 126 13.47 10.22 -9.74
N PHE A 127 14.69 10.73 -9.82
CA PHE A 127 14.98 12.01 -10.47
C PHE A 127 14.48 12.03 -11.92
N VAL A 128 14.82 11.01 -12.72
CA VAL A 128 14.36 10.90 -14.11
C VAL A 128 12.83 10.77 -14.18
N SER A 129 12.21 10.02 -13.27
CA SER A 129 10.75 9.86 -13.23
C SER A 129 10.04 11.16 -12.86
N ALA A 130 10.59 11.94 -11.92
CA ALA A 130 10.08 13.26 -11.58
C ALA A 130 10.16 14.22 -12.79
N LYS A 131 11.30 14.22 -13.50
CA LYS A 131 11.45 14.98 -14.75
C LYS A 131 10.52 14.51 -15.86
N ARG A 132 10.21 13.22 -15.91
CA ARG A 132 9.23 12.68 -16.87
C ARG A 132 7.81 13.17 -16.56
N VAL A 133 7.44 13.27 -15.28
CA VAL A 133 6.13 13.83 -14.88
C VAL A 133 6.05 15.31 -15.26
N GLU A 134 7.08 16.12 -15.00
CA GLU A 134 7.13 17.53 -15.42
C GLU A 134 7.06 17.68 -16.96
N ALA A 135 7.79 16.83 -17.69
CA ALA A 135 7.84 16.88 -19.16
C ALA A 135 6.55 16.41 -19.84
N ALA A 136 5.73 15.60 -19.14
CA ALA A 136 4.45 15.14 -19.65
C ALA A 136 3.46 16.30 -19.87
N GLU A 137 3.54 17.36 -19.07
CA GLU A 137 2.70 18.56 -19.23
C GLU A 137 3.04 19.35 -20.51
N THR A 138 4.29 19.26 -20.96
CA THR A 138 4.81 20.01 -22.11
C THR A 138 4.97 19.16 -23.37
N ASN A 139 4.52 17.90 -23.36
CA ASN A 139 4.72 16.90 -24.42
C ASN A 139 6.20 16.77 -24.88
N SER A 140 7.13 17.03 -23.97
CA SER A 140 8.56 16.93 -24.26
C SER A 140 9.08 15.53 -23.92
N ASN A 141 9.87 14.94 -24.83
CA ASN A 141 10.48 13.61 -24.63
C ASN A 141 11.93 13.68 -24.13
N HIS A 142 12.38 14.86 -23.75
CA HIS A 142 13.75 15.12 -23.31
C HIS A 142 13.74 16.10 -22.15
N PHE A 143 14.79 16.05 -21.33
CA PHE A 143 15.05 17.03 -20.29
C PHE A 143 16.49 17.54 -20.43
N THR A 144 16.74 18.76 -19.97
CA THR A 144 18.07 19.36 -20.03
C THR A 144 18.78 19.22 -18.69
N VAL A 145 20.01 18.72 -18.73
CA VAL A 145 20.92 18.69 -17.58
C VAL A 145 22.18 19.43 -17.98
N SER A 146 22.55 20.48 -17.24
CA SER A 146 23.80 21.22 -17.48
C SER A 146 23.98 21.67 -18.94
N ASN A 147 22.91 22.20 -19.56
CA ASN A 147 22.88 22.64 -20.96
C ASN A 147 23.01 21.51 -22.02
N HIS A 148 22.95 20.24 -21.62
CA HIS A 148 22.90 19.10 -22.52
C HIS A 148 21.48 18.52 -22.58
N ARG A 149 21.00 18.20 -23.79
CA ARG A 149 19.68 17.60 -23.99
C ARG A 149 19.79 16.08 -23.89
N ILE A 150 19.14 15.49 -22.91
CA ILE A 150 19.12 14.03 -22.71
C ILE A 150 17.68 13.54 -22.87
N THR A 151 17.49 12.56 -23.75
CA THR A 151 16.19 11.91 -23.93
C THR A 151 15.92 10.96 -22.76
N PHE A 152 14.65 10.81 -22.35
CA PHE A 152 14.30 9.88 -21.25
C PHE A 152 14.78 8.45 -21.51
N SER A 153 14.67 7.96 -22.74
CA SER A 153 15.18 6.64 -23.15
C SER A 153 16.68 6.48 -22.89
N GLN A 154 17.49 7.50 -23.24
CA GLN A 154 18.93 7.49 -23.00
C GLN A 154 19.24 7.51 -21.50
N ALA A 155 18.52 8.33 -20.71
CA ALA A 155 18.70 8.38 -19.26
C ALA A 155 18.42 7.02 -18.59
N TYR A 156 17.31 6.37 -18.94
CA TYR A 156 17.01 5.03 -18.42
C TYR A 156 18.02 3.97 -18.89
N LEU A 157 18.53 4.08 -20.12
CA LEU A 157 19.60 3.20 -20.60
C LEU A 157 20.87 3.34 -19.76
N PHE A 158 21.31 4.57 -19.48
CA PHE A 158 22.47 4.80 -18.59
C PHE A 158 22.23 4.25 -17.18
N ILE A 159 21.02 4.43 -16.64
CA ILE A 159 20.65 3.88 -15.33
C ILE A 159 20.71 2.35 -15.35
N ILE A 160 20.17 1.69 -16.38
CA ILE A 160 20.18 0.23 -16.50
C ILE A 160 21.62 -0.29 -16.62
N LEU A 161 22.47 0.35 -17.43
CA LEU A 161 23.87 -0.02 -17.56
C LEU A 161 24.63 0.15 -16.23
N PHE A 162 24.44 1.29 -15.55
CA PHE A 162 25.02 1.54 -14.24
C PHE A 162 24.54 0.53 -13.20
N ALA A 163 23.24 0.24 -13.16
CA ALA A 163 22.63 -0.72 -12.25
C ALA A 163 23.18 -2.13 -12.50
N GLY A 164 23.25 -2.58 -13.76
CA GLY A 164 23.77 -3.88 -14.13
C GLY A 164 25.25 -4.04 -13.79
N LEU A 165 26.08 -3.04 -14.10
CA LEU A 165 27.50 -3.04 -13.75
C LEU A 165 27.70 -3.04 -12.24
N SER A 166 26.99 -2.17 -11.52
CA SER A 166 27.06 -2.09 -10.06
C SER A 166 26.61 -3.40 -9.41
N PHE A 167 25.53 -4.01 -9.91
CA PHE A 167 25.02 -5.28 -9.44
C PHE A 167 26.05 -6.40 -9.60
N PHE A 168 26.74 -6.45 -10.73
CA PHE A 168 27.81 -7.43 -10.96
C PHE A 168 29.01 -7.20 -10.03
N LEU A 169 29.50 -5.96 -9.94
CA LEU A 169 30.68 -5.61 -9.14
C LEU A 169 30.47 -5.81 -7.63
N THR A 170 29.24 -5.66 -7.15
CA THR A 170 28.90 -5.77 -5.72
C THR A 170 28.48 -7.17 -5.30
N ASN A 171 28.60 -8.18 -6.17
CA ASN A 171 28.06 -9.53 -5.94
C ASN A 171 26.56 -9.51 -5.60
N GLY A 172 25.79 -8.67 -6.32
CA GLY A 172 24.38 -8.43 -6.05
C GLY A 172 23.53 -9.71 -6.05
N SER A 173 23.91 -10.74 -6.80
CA SER A 173 23.23 -12.04 -6.78
C SER A 173 23.28 -12.71 -5.40
N SER A 174 24.41 -12.65 -4.71
CA SER A 174 24.55 -13.19 -3.35
C SER A 174 23.69 -12.40 -2.36
N VAL A 175 23.70 -11.07 -2.46
CA VAL A 175 22.91 -10.20 -1.59
C VAL A 175 21.41 -10.46 -1.79
N VAL A 176 20.94 -10.53 -3.04
CA VAL A 176 19.55 -10.83 -3.37
C VAL A 176 19.16 -12.24 -2.92
N PHE A 177 20.04 -13.22 -3.08
CA PHE A 177 19.80 -14.58 -2.57
C PHE A 177 19.60 -14.59 -1.06
N TRP A 178 20.49 -13.95 -0.29
CA TRP A 178 20.35 -13.86 1.16
C TRP A 178 19.15 -13.03 1.60
N LEU A 179 18.82 -11.96 0.86
CA LEU A 179 17.64 -11.14 1.10
C LEU A 179 16.35 -11.96 0.92
N ALA A 180 16.25 -12.73 -0.17
CA ALA A 180 15.11 -13.60 -0.45
C ALA A 180 15.03 -14.76 0.55
N LEU A 181 16.15 -15.43 0.81
CA LEU A 181 16.21 -16.58 1.72
C LEU A 181 15.87 -16.18 3.16
N SER A 182 16.40 -15.07 3.64
CA SER A 182 16.15 -14.61 5.00
C SER A 182 14.70 -14.11 5.18
N SER A 183 14.18 -13.33 4.22
CA SER A 183 12.80 -12.83 4.29
C SER A 183 11.76 -13.95 4.17
N VAL A 184 11.84 -14.77 3.11
CA VAL A 184 10.90 -15.88 2.89
C VAL A 184 11.13 -17.00 3.91
N GLY A 185 12.37 -17.32 4.22
CA GLY A 185 12.72 -18.40 5.15
C GLY A 185 12.22 -18.13 6.57
N VAL A 186 12.38 -16.91 7.09
CA VAL A 186 11.87 -16.55 8.43
C VAL A 186 10.35 -16.57 8.46
N VAL A 187 9.69 -16.02 7.44
CA VAL A 187 8.22 -16.03 7.33
C VAL A 187 7.69 -17.46 7.25
N ALA A 188 8.28 -18.30 6.39
CA ALA A 188 7.88 -19.69 6.22
C ALA A 188 8.13 -20.50 7.49
N ALA A 189 9.29 -20.34 8.14
CA ALA A 189 9.60 -21.03 9.40
C ALA A 189 8.58 -20.66 10.49
N HIS A 190 8.27 -19.38 10.65
CA HIS A 190 7.26 -18.92 11.60
C HIS A 190 5.85 -19.46 11.25
N ALA A 191 5.45 -19.37 9.98
CA ALA A 191 4.13 -19.77 9.52
C ALA A 191 3.90 -21.29 9.58
N VAL A 192 4.93 -22.11 9.39
CA VAL A 192 4.80 -23.57 9.47
C VAL A 192 4.79 -24.07 10.91
N THR A 193 5.57 -23.45 11.80
CA THR A 193 5.70 -23.89 13.19
C THR A 193 4.54 -23.44 14.07
N ARG A 194 3.86 -22.34 13.72
CA ARG A 194 2.74 -21.83 14.50
C ARG A 194 1.46 -22.64 14.24
N LYS A 195 0.75 -23.05 15.30
CA LYS A 195 -0.57 -23.67 15.15
C LYS A 195 -1.58 -22.64 14.60
N PRO A 196 -2.43 -23.02 13.64
CA PRO A 196 -3.45 -22.13 13.09
C PRO A 196 -4.52 -21.86 14.17
N SER A 197 -4.97 -20.61 14.29
CA SER A 197 -6.09 -20.25 15.16
C SER A 197 -7.40 -20.84 14.60
N VAL A 198 -8.23 -21.39 15.47
CA VAL A 198 -9.38 -22.25 15.13
C VAL A 198 -10.59 -21.50 14.54
N GLU A 199 -10.60 -20.16 14.54
CA GLU A 199 -11.85 -19.37 14.49
C GLU A 199 -12.65 -19.33 13.16
N GLU A 200 -12.19 -19.87 12.03
CA GLU A 200 -12.97 -19.78 10.78
C GLU A 200 -13.11 -21.15 10.08
N GLN A 201 -13.92 -22.03 10.68
CA GLN A 201 -14.67 -23.06 9.97
C GLN A 201 -16.09 -22.50 9.72
N PRO A 202 -16.37 -21.83 8.59
CA PRO A 202 -17.71 -21.27 8.35
C PRO A 202 -18.80 -22.34 8.14
N PHE A 203 -18.45 -23.63 8.00
CA PHE A 203 -19.42 -24.69 7.73
C PHE A 203 -19.04 -26.02 8.41
N SER A 204 -19.26 -26.12 9.72
CA SER A 204 -19.48 -27.44 10.34
C SER A 204 -20.95 -27.81 10.19
N PHE A 205 -21.31 -28.50 9.11
CA PHE A 205 -22.59 -29.21 9.06
C PHE A 205 -22.41 -30.52 9.85
N VAL A 206 -22.95 -30.51 11.06
CA VAL A 206 -23.36 -31.72 11.78
C VAL A 206 -24.46 -32.41 10.99
#